data_AF-A0A8S9PNY2-F1
#
_entry.id   AF-A0A8S9PNY2-F1
#
_cell.length_a   1.000
_cell.length_b   1.000
_cell.length_c   1.000
_cell.angle_alpha   90.00
_cell.angle_beta   90.00
_cell.angle_gamma   90.00
#
_symmetry.space_group_name_H-M   'P 1'
#
loop_
_entity.id
_entity.type
_entity.pdbx_description
1 polymer ?
#
loop_
_entity_poly.entity_id
_entity_poly.type
_entity_poly.pdbx_seq_one_letter_code
_entity_poly.pdbx_strand_id
1 'polypeptide(L)'
;MNDPQPATSIDICNITSINTRFAAMEDMLKSYEDMHDRFTSPIMRYLDTLSTQMINVQKDICKLNDQHDFQEEGSTSIDRFRRTSLDGKKPTEYLPCTVAEVDQITSKLYTAIDTLEERLEKRCDDIYFPFDVKISGLNSQAEWLQKEVKAIQRQLASQHQIAESIDRAHSKSIDNKAPTTIIDTWSHRSIPRLHQTTCS
;
A
#
# COMPACT_ATOMS: atom_id res chain seq x y z
N MET A 1 -50.64 16.16 -6.84
CA MET A 1 -49.93 14.91 -6.51
C MET A 1 -48.68 14.95 -7.34
N ASN A 2 -47.54 15.26 -6.74
CA ASN A 2 -46.27 15.33 -7.45
C ASN A 2 -45.76 13.90 -7.54
N ASP A 3 -45.65 13.36 -8.75
CA ASP A 3 -45.02 12.05 -8.94
C ASP A 3 -43.57 12.12 -8.46
N PRO A 4 -43.09 11.12 -7.69
CA PRO A 4 -41.69 11.04 -7.35
C PRO A 4 -40.90 10.87 -8.64
N GLN A 5 -40.05 11.84 -8.95
CA GLN A 5 -39.08 11.75 -10.03
C GLN A 5 -38.32 10.43 -9.86
N PRO A 6 -38.29 9.53 -10.86
CA PRO A 6 -37.54 8.30 -10.73
C PRO A 6 -36.08 8.68 -10.57
N ALA A 7 -35.54 8.47 -9.37
CA ALA A 7 -34.11 8.56 -9.13
C ALA A 7 -33.45 7.73 -10.24
N THR A 8 -32.61 8.39 -11.02
CA THR A 8 -31.98 7.86 -12.22
C THR A 8 -31.36 6.52 -11.85
N SER A 9 -31.81 5.41 -12.44
CA SER A 9 -31.40 4.02 -12.15
C SER A 9 -29.89 3.75 -12.17
N ILE A 10 -29.12 4.74 -12.60
CA ILE A 10 -27.66 4.83 -12.67
C ILE A 10 -27.04 5.01 -11.28
N ASP A 11 -27.79 5.58 -10.32
CA ASP A 11 -27.21 6.07 -9.08
C ASP A 11 -27.00 4.96 -8.05
N ILE A 12 -27.98 4.08 -7.85
CA ILE A 12 -27.94 3.14 -6.71
C ILE A 12 -27.05 1.92 -6.98
N CYS A 13 -27.19 1.25 -8.12
CA CYS A 13 -26.43 0.02 -8.42
C CYS A 13 -24.92 0.29 -8.59
N ASN A 14 -24.55 1.43 -9.20
CA ASN A 14 -23.15 1.79 -9.41
C ASN A 14 -22.48 2.20 -8.09
N ILE A 15 -23.17 2.96 -7.23
CA ILE A 15 -22.66 3.33 -5.91
C ILE A 15 -22.46 2.09 -5.03
N THR A 16 -23.43 1.17 -4.98
CA THR A 16 -23.29 -0.07 -4.21
C THR A 16 -22.12 -0.92 -4.72
N SER A 17 -21.98 -1.10 -6.04
CA SER A 17 -20.87 -1.86 -6.62
C SER A 17 -19.50 -1.24 -6.35
N ILE A 18 -19.40 0.09 -6.38
CA ILE A 18 -18.17 0.83 -6.05
C ILE A 18 -17.83 0.64 -4.56
N ASN A 19 -18.82 0.78 -3.67
CA ASN A 19 -18.61 0.61 -2.23
C ASN A 19 -18.15 -0.81 -1.88
N THR A 20 -18.72 -1.85 -2.48
CA THR A 20 -18.28 -3.24 -2.27
C THR A 20 -16.84 -3.44 -2.73
N ARG A 21 -16.45 -2.85 -3.86
CA ARG A 21 -15.06 -2.90 -4.35
C ARG A 21 -14.09 -2.15 -3.46
N PHE A 22 -14.50 -0.99 -2.93
CA PHE A 22 -13.69 -0.22 -2.01
C PHE A 22 -13.42 -1.00 -0.73
N ALA A 23 -14.46 -1.61 -0.14
CA ALA A 23 -14.31 -2.50 1.01
C ALA A 23 -13.35 -3.68 0.70
N ALA A 24 -13.46 -4.29 -0.48
CA ALA A 24 -12.54 -5.35 -0.88
C ALA A 24 -11.08 -4.86 -1.01
N MET A 25 -10.86 -3.63 -1.49
CA MET A 25 -9.52 -3.03 -1.53
C MET A 25 -8.98 -2.72 -0.14
N GLU A 26 -9.82 -2.22 0.78
CA GLU A 26 -9.44 -1.99 2.17
C GLU A 26 -9.02 -3.30 2.85
N ASP A 27 -9.79 -4.38 2.67
CA ASP A 27 -9.44 -5.71 3.19
C ASP A 27 -8.12 -6.21 2.61
N MET A 28 -7.88 -6.02 1.31
CA MET A 28 -6.61 -6.37 0.68
C MET A 28 -5.43 -5.57 1.25
N LEU A 29 -5.63 -4.27 1.50
CA LEU A 29 -4.60 -3.40 2.09
C LEU A 29 -4.32 -3.77 3.55
N LYS A 30 -5.36 -4.07 4.32
CA LYS A 30 -5.24 -4.58 5.70
C LYS A 30 -4.44 -5.89 5.74
N SER A 31 -4.70 -6.76 4.77
CA SER A 31 -3.99 -8.02 4.63
C SER A 31 -2.52 -7.83 4.19
N TYR A 32 -2.20 -6.73 3.49
CA TYR A 32 -0.82 -6.36 3.18
C TYR A 32 -0.06 -5.92 4.45
N GLU A 33 -0.68 -5.09 5.29
CA GLU A 33 -0.11 -4.67 6.58
C GLU A 33 0.24 -5.90 7.46
N ASP A 34 -0.70 -6.83 7.63
CA ASP A 34 -0.47 -8.07 8.41
C ASP A 34 0.69 -8.91 7.84
N MET A 35 0.78 -9.05 6.53
CA MET A 35 1.91 -9.76 5.91
C MET A 35 3.24 -9.04 6.09
N HIS A 36 3.24 -7.70 6.05
CA HIS A 36 4.45 -6.91 6.25
C HIS A 36 4.98 -7.04 7.69
N ASP A 37 4.08 -7.04 8.68
CA ASP A 37 4.44 -7.28 10.07
C ASP A 37 4.97 -8.71 10.28
N ARG A 38 4.34 -9.70 9.62
CA ARG A 38 4.80 -11.09 9.59
C ARG A 38 6.13 -11.28 8.87
N PHE A 39 6.55 -10.38 8.00
CA PHE A 39 7.87 -10.39 7.38
C PHE A 39 8.92 -9.74 8.27
N THR A 40 8.59 -8.57 8.83
CA THR A 40 9.51 -7.76 9.63
C THR A 40 9.92 -8.47 10.92
N SER A 41 8.94 -8.98 11.68
CA SER A 41 9.22 -9.58 13.00
C SER A 41 10.20 -10.77 12.92
N PRO A 42 10.05 -11.69 11.95
CA PRO A 42 10.91 -12.83 11.91
C PRO A 42 12.31 -12.57 11.32
N ILE A 43 12.49 -11.52 10.51
CA ILE A 43 13.81 -11.02 10.11
C ILE A 43 14.54 -10.45 11.32
N MET A 44 13.87 -9.62 12.11
CA MET A 44 14.44 -9.07 13.34
C MET A 44 14.93 -10.18 14.28
N ARG A 45 14.13 -11.24 14.47
CA ARG A 45 14.53 -12.40 15.29
C ARG A 45 15.80 -13.09 14.78
N TYR A 46 15.99 -13.15 13.46
CA TYR A 46 17.19 -13.73 12.88
C TYR A 46 18.42 -12.84 13.07
N LEU A 47 18.26 -11.53 12.90
CA LEU A 47 19.32 -10.57 13.18
C LEU A 47 19.73 -10.61 14.66
N ASP A 48 18.79 -10.76 15.58
CA ASP A 48 19.07 -10.95 17.02
C ASP A 48 19.85 -12.25 17.28
N THR A 49 19.50 -13.32 16.57
CA THR A 49 20.18 -14.62 16.67
C THR A 49 21.62 -14.50 16.17
N LEU A 50 21.83 -13.87 15.02
CA LEU A 50 23.16 -13.62 14.45
C LEU A 50 23.99 -12.73 15.38
N SER A 51 23.40 -11.64 15.88
CA SER A 51 24.04 -10.74 16.84
C SER A 51 24.51 -11.49 18.09
N THR A 52 23.66 -12.37 18.63
CA THR A 52 24.01 -13.23 19.77
C THR A 52 25.18 -14.17 19.44
N GLN A 53 25.17 -14.80 18.27
CA GLN A 53 26.26 -15.67 17.82
C GLN A 53 27.57 -14.89 17.64
N MET A 54 27.52 -13.69 17.06
CA MET A 54 28.69 -12.82 16.90
C MET A 54 29.27 -12.38 18.25
N ILE A 55 28.43 -12.02 19.24
CA ILE A 55 28.87 -11.71 20.60
C ILE A 55 29.59 -12.90 21.23
N ASN A 56 29.08 -14.12 21.02
CA ASN A 56 29.71 -15.32 21.56
C ASN A 56 31.06 -15.61 20.90
N VAL A 57 31.16 -15.44 19.58
CA VAL A 57 32.44 -15.52 18.85
C VAL A 57 33.43 -14.49 19.38
N GLN A 58 32.99 -13.24 19.60
CA GLN A 58 33.84 -12.18 20.15
C GLN A 58 34.35 -12.54 21.56
N LYS A 59 33.49 -13.13 22.41
CA LYS A 59 33.91 -13.63 23.72
C LYS A 59 34.96 -14.74 23.62
N ASP A 60 34.82 -15.65 22.66
CA ASP A 60 35.79 -16.73 22.46
C ASP A 60 37.14 -16.20 21.97
N ILE A 61 37.15 -15.15 21.14
CA ILE A 61 38.36 -14.40 20.75
C ILE A 61 39.01 -13.74 21.98
N CYS A 62 38.23 -13.06 22.83
CA CYS A 62 38.75 -12.43 24.05
C CYS A 62 39.40 -13.46 25.00
N LYS A 63 38.79 -14.64 25.19
CA LYS A 63 39.38 -15.70 26.03
C LYS A 63 40.72 -16.21 25.51
N LEU A 64 40.88 -16.32 24.19
CA LEU A 64 42.16 -16.68 23.57
C LEU A 64 43.22 -15.59 23.82
N ASN A 65 42.81 -14.32 23.85
CA ASN A 65 43.70 -13.20 24.14
C ASN A 65 44.11 -13.12 25.62
N ASP A 66 43.18 -13.40 26.54
CA ASP A 66 43.44 -13.36 27.99
C ASP A 66 44.34 -14.52 28.46
N GLN A 67 44.28 -15.70 27.81
CA GLN A 67 45.24 -16.78 28.05
C GLN A 67 46.69 -16.41 27.69
N HIS A 68 46.89 -15.34 26.90
CA HIS A 68 48.19 -14.80 26.53
C HIS A 68 48.79 -13.88 27.61
N ASP A 69 47.94 -13.20 28.39
CA ASP A 69 48.34 -12.21 29.39
C ASP A 69 48.81 -12.84 30.72
N PHE A 70 48.32 -14.06 31.03
CA PHE A 70 48.71 -14.79 32.25
C PHE A 70 50.12 -15.42 32.21
N GLN A 71 50.88 -15.25 31.12
CA GLN A 71 52.26 -15.73 31.03
C GLN A 71 53.33 -14.65 31.30
N GLU A 72 52.93 -13.41 31.61
CA GLU A 72 53.86 -12.29 31.86
C GLU A 72 53.95 -11.83 33.34
N GLU A 73 53.33 -12.51 34.31
CA GLU A 73 53.47 -12.16 35.74
C GLU A 73 54.31 -13.19 36.51
N GLY A 74 55.54 -13.40 36.04
CA GLY A 74 56.55 -14.22 36.72
C GLY A 74 57.91 -13.55 36.89
N SER A 75 58.08 -12.28 36.51
CA SER A 75 59.38 -11.59 36.61
C SER A 75 59.49 -10.84 37.94
N THR A 76 59.53 -11.58 39.04
CA THR A 76 59.98 -11.03 40.32
C THR A 76 61.51 -10.83 40.31
N SER A 77 61.92 -9.58 40.52
CA SER A 77 63.23 -9.14 41.04
C SER A 77 64.46 -9.27 40.12
N ILE A 78 64.74 -8.20 39.38
CA ILE A 78 66.06 -7.90 38.80
C ILE A 78 66.94 -7.30 39.91
N ASP A 79 67.51 -8.14 40.77
CA ASP A 79 68.73 -7.81 41.51
C ASP A 79 69.59 -9.06 41.75
N ARG A 80 70.23 -9.55 40.69
CA ARG A 80 71.39 -10.44 40.84
C ARG A 80 72.36 -10.32 39.66
N PHE A 81 73.31 -9.41 39.83
CA PHE A 81 74.70 -9.41 39.34
C PHE A 81 75.06 -10.06 37.97
N ARG A 82 75.53 -9.19 37.06
CA ARG A 82 76.51 -9.38 35.96
C ARG A 82 77.06 -10.81 35.70
N ARG A 83 76.88 -11.29 34.46
CA ARG A 83 78.00 -11.72 33.59
C ARG A 83 77.59 -11.84 32.10
N THR A 84 78.32 -11.10 31.26
CA THR A 84 78.68 -11.37 29.86
C THR A 84 78.03 -12.56 29.13
N SER A 85 77.26 -12.29 28.07
CA SER A 85 77.56 -12.73 26.71
C SER A 85 76.43 -12.25 25.79
N LEU A 86 76.78 -11.54 24.72
CA LEU A 86 75.94 -11.44 23.54
C LEU A 86 75.75 -12.87 23.00
N ASP A 87 74.52 -13.36 22.99
CA ASP A 87 74.12 -14.47 22.13
C ASP A 87 72.64 -14.30 21.76
N GLY A 88 72.33 -14.49 20.50
CA GLY A 88 71.14 -13.98 19.81
C GLY A 88 69.85 -14.46 20.43
N LYS A 89 69.17 -13.59 21.18
CA LYS A 89 67.74 -13.78 21.44
C LYS A 89 66.99 -13.59 20.13
N LYS A 90 66.51 -14.71 19.58
CA LYS A 90 65.49 -14.74 18.54
C LYS A 90 64.32 -13.83 18.95
N PRO A 91 63.70 -13.10 18.00
CA PRO A 91 62.52 -12.32 18.30
C PRO A 91 61.45 -13.22 18.90
N THR A 92 60.95 -12.80 20.06
CA THR A 92 59.69 -13.15 20.72
C THR A 92 58.85 -14.18 19.96
N GLU A 93 58.90 -15.44 20.39
CA GLU A 93 57.88 -16.41 20.01
C GLU A 93 56.60 -16.05 20.79
N TYR A 94 55.83 -15.12 20.24
CA TYR A 94 54.39 -15.03 20.50
C TYR A 94 53.84 -16.42 20.18
N LEU A 95 53.54 -17.22 21.19
CA LEU A 95 52.89 -18.51 20.97
C LEU A 95 51.57 -18.24 20.26
N PRO A 96 51.35 -18.78 19.05
CA PRO A 96 50.19 -18.39 18.26
C PRO A 96 48.95 -19.03 18.87
N CYS A 97 47.84 -18.30 18.90
CA CYS A 97 46.51 -18.91 18.80
C CYS A 97 46.60 -20.08 17.80
N THR A 98 46.23 -21.30 18.22
CA THR A 98 46.51 -22.45 17.38
C THR A 98 45.68 -22.34 16.09
N VAL A 99 46.25 -22.72 14.95
CA VAL A 99 45.54 -22.71 13.66
C VAL A 99 44.19 -23.44 13.77
N ALA A 100 44.14 -24.51 14.57
CA ALA A 100 42.93 -25.27 14.86
C ALA A 100 41.84 -24.48 15.60
N GLU A 101 42.18 -23.59 16.53
CA GLU A 101 41.21 -22.75 17.25
C GLU A 101 40.64 -21.66 16.35
N VAL A 102 41.49 -21.03 15.53
CA VAL A 102 41.07 -20.06 14.51
C VAL A 102 40.16 -20.73 13.48
N ASP A 103 40.53 -21.92 12.99
CA ASP A 103 39.73 -22.69 12.03
C ASP A 103 38.38 -23.08 12.63
N GLN A 104 38.34 -23.44 13.93
CA GLN A 104 37.09 -23.77 14.61
C GLN A 104 36.17 -22.56 14.73
N ILE A 105 36.70 -21.39 15.12
CA ILE A 105 35.92 -20.15 15.23
C ILE A 105 35.40 -19.74 13.85
N THR A 106 36.27 -19.76 12.85
CA THR A 106 35.96 -19.44 11.46
C THR A 106 34.87 -20.37 10.90
N SER A 107 34.99 -21.67 11.13
CA SER A 107 34.01 -22.67 10.69
C SER A 107 32.63 -22.46 11.34
N LYS A 108 32.58 -22.14 12.64
CA LYS A 108 31.32 -21.82 13.34
C LYS A 108 30.67 -20.57 12.76
N LEU A 109 31.46 -19.56 12.39
CA LEU A 109 30.96 -18.32 11.79
C LEU A 109 30.35 -18.57 10.42
N TYR A 110 31.08 -19.25 9.52
CA TYR A 110 30.58 -19.57 8.19
C TYR A 110 29.32 -20.44 8.25
N THR A 111 29.30 -21.47 9.11
CA THR A 111 28.11 -22.31 9.31
C THR A 111 26.90 -21.51 9.77
N ALA A 112 27.11 -20.55 10.68
CA ALA A 112 26.05 -19.67 11.17
C ALA A 112 25.50 -18.75 10.06
N ILE A 113 26.39 -18.20 9.21
CA ILE A 113 26.02 -17.37 8.07
C ILE A 113 25.25 -18.20 7.02
N ASP A 114 25.78 -19.34 6.60
CA ASP A 114 25.14 -20.19 5.59
C ASP A 114 23.73 -20.63 6.03
N THR A 115 23.58 -21.03 7.30
CA THR A 115 22.29 -21.43 7.86
C THR A 115 21.29 -20.26 7.89
N LEU A 116 21.77 -19.04 8.10
CA LEU A 116 20.95 -17.84 8.08
C LEU A 116 20.51 -17.48 6.66
N GLU A 117 21.44 -17.53 5.71
CA GLU A 117 21.17 -17.27 4.29
C GLU A 117 20.11 -18.22 3.74
N GLU A 118 20.25 -19.54 3.94
CA GLU A 118 19.27 -20.53 3.50
C GLU A 118 17.88 -20.29 4.11
N ARG A 119 17.82 -19.97 5.41
CA ARG A 119 16.55 -19.65 6.09
C ARG A 119 15.92 -18.34 5.62
N LEU A 120 16.72 -17.35 5.24
CA LEU A 120 16.25 -16.08 4.71
C LEU A 120 15.74 -16.27 3.28
N GLU A 121 16.52 -16.93 2.42
CA GLU A 121 16.17 -17.17 1.02
C GLU A 121 14.85 -17.93 0.90
N LYS A 122 14.71 -19.07 1.59
CA LYS A 122 13.46 -19.84 1.58
C LYS A 122 12.24 -19.03 2.02
N ARG A 123 12.43 -18.13 3.01
CA ARG A 123 11.32 -17.31 3.50
C ARG A 123 11.06 -16.08 2.64
N CYS A 124 12.06 -15.57 1.94
CA CYS A 124 11.86 -14.57 0.92
C CYS A 124 10.92 -15.11 -0.16
N ASP A 125 11.09 -16.36 -0.60
CA ASP A 125 10.18 -16.97 -1.58
C ASP A 125 8.75 -17.15 -1.05
N ASP A 126 8.62 -17.71 0.16
CA ASP A 126 7.31 -17.92 0.82
C ASP A 126 6.52 -16.62 1.03
N ILE A 127 7.22 -15.47 1.03
CA ILE A 127 6.63 -14.16 1.32
C ILE A 127 6.49 -13.32 0.05
N TYR A 128 7.50 -13.28 -0.82
CA TYR A 128 7.49 -12.46 -2.04
C TYR A 128 6.33 -12.83 -2.97
N PHE A 129 6.06 -14.12 -3.13
CA PHE A 129 4.99 -14.60 -4.02
C PHE A 129 3.59 -14.11 -3.57
N PRO A 130 3.16 -14.27 -2.31
CA PRO A 130 1.90 -13.67 -1.82
C PRO A 130 1.80 -12.15 -1.98
N PHE A 131 2.92 -11.43 -1.84
CA PHE A 131 2.95 -9.97 -2.00
C PHE A 131 2.69 -9.57 -3.46
N ASP A 132 3.37 -10.20 -4.41
CA ASP A 132 3.22 -9.91 -5.84
C ASP A 132 1.79 -10.17 -6.35
N VAL A 133 1.18 -11.29 -5.90
CA VAL A 133 -0.22 -11.63 -6.22
C VAL A 133 -1.19 -10.58 -5.68
N LYS A 134 -0.96 -10.05 -4.47
CA LYS A 134 -1.85 -9.02 -3.89
C LYS A 134 -1.67 -7.67 -4.55
N ILE A 135 -0.44 -7.26 -4.86
CA ILE A 135 -0.16 -5.98 -5.54
C ILE A 135 -0.78 -5.99 -6.95
N SER A 136 -0.61 -7.08 -7.69
CA SER A 136 -1.24 -7.23 -9.02
C SER A 136 -2.77 -7.25 -8.93
N GLY A 137 -3.34 -7.86 -7.90
CA GLY A 137 -4.77 -7.79 -7.60
C GLY A 137 -5.27 -6.36 -7.31
N LEU A 138 -4.54 -5.59 -6.49
CA LEU A 138 -4.84 -4.18 -6.21
C LEU A 138 -4.78 -3.33 -7.48
N ASN A 139 -3.76 -3.53 -8.31
CA ASN A 139 -3.64 -2.82 -9.58
C ASN A 139 -4.84 -3.11 -10.50
N SER A 140 -5.27 -4.37 -10.56
CA SER A 140 -6.45 -4.77 -11.33
C SER A 140 -7.75 -4.13 -10.82
N GLN A 141 -7.91 -4.00 -9.49
CA GLN A 141 -9.05 -3.30 -8.90
C GLN A 141 -9.03 -1.80 -9.23
N ALA A 142 -7.87 -1.16 -9.12
CA ALA A 142 -7.69 0.26 -9.43
C ALA A 142 -7.97 0.56 -10.91
N GLU A 143 -7.48 -0.26 -11.84
CA GLU A 143 -7.79 -0.14 -13.27
C GLU A 143 -9.28 -0.25 -13.55
N TRP A 144 -9.97 -1.18 -12.88
CA TRP A 144 -11.41 -1.32 -13.02
C TRP A 144 -12.15 -0.08 -12.51
N LEU A 145 -11.82 0.41 -11.32
CA LEU A 145 -12.43 1.63 -10.76
C LEU A 145 -12.24 2.82 -11.70
N GLN A 146 -11.05 2.96 -12.29
CA GLN A 146 -10.78 4.02 -13.26
C GLN A 146 -11.67 3.91 -14.50
N LYS A 147 -11.90 2.68 -15.01
CA LYS A 147 -12.80 2.44 -16.15
C LYS A 147 -14.24 2.77 -15.78
N GLU A 148 -14.68 2.37 -14.59
CA GLU A 148 -16.03 2.60 -14.10
C GLU A 148 -16.32 4.09 -13.93
N VAL A 149 -15.41 4.85 -13.30
CA VAL A 149 -15.52 6.30 -13.16
C VAL A 149 -15.61 6.99 -14.53
N LYS A 150 -14.79 6.57 -15.50
CA LYS A 150 -14.87 7.10 -16.87
C LYS A 150 -16.20 6.78 -17.54
N ALA A 151 -16.78 5.61 -17.29
CA ALA A 151 -18.09 5.23 -17.83
C ALA A 151 -19.20 6.11 -17.24
N ILE A 152 -19.20 6.31 -15.91
CA ILE A 152 -20.15 7.19 -15.21
C ILE A 152 -20.04 8.64 -15.72
N GLN A 153 -18.82 9.16 -15.89
CA GLN A 153 -18.60 10.51 -16.44
C GLN A 153 -19.18 10.66 -17.86
N ARG A 154 -18.99 9.68 -18.74
CA ARG A 154 -19.58 9.69 -20.09
C ARG A 154 -21.09 9.65 -20.04
N GLN A 155 -21.65 8.84 -19.16
CA GLN A 155 -23.09 8.72 -18.99
C GLN A 155 -23.72 10.02 -18.50
N LEU A 156 -23.06 10.69 -17.54
CA LEU A 156 -23.50 12.00 -17.03
C LEU A 156 -23.42 13.08 -18.11
N ALA A 157 -22.34 13.12 -18.89
CA ALA A 157 -22.20 14.05 -20.01
C ALA A 157 -23.29 13.83 -21.09
N SER A 158 -23.60 12.57 -21.41
CA SER A 158 -24.68 12.24 -22.35
C SER A 158 -26.05 12.69 -21.83
N GLN A 159 -26.34 12.50 -20.53
CA GLN A 159 -27.58 12.98 -19.94
C GLN A 159 -27.70 14.50 -20.00
N HIS A 160 -26.61 15.21 -19.72
CA HIS A 160 -26.58 16.66 -19.79
C HIS A 160 -26.91 17.18 -21.20
N GLN A 161 -26.31 16.57 -22.24
CA GLN A 161 -26.59 16.94 -23.63
C GLN A 161 -28.05 16.68 -24.03
N ILE A 162 -28.65 15.59 -23.54
CA ILE A 162 -30.07 15.29 -23.76
C ILE A 162 -30.95 16.36 -23.09
N ALA A 163 -30.64 16.74 -21.85
CA ALA A 163 -31.37 17.77 -21.12
C ALA A 163 -31.31 19.14 -21.84
N GLU A 164 -30.12 19.57 -22.29
CA GLU A 164 -29.97 20.80 -23.07
C GLU A 164 -30.74 20.77 -24.40
N SER A 165 -30.77 19.61 -25.07
CA SER A 165 -31.52 19.45 -26.33
C SER A 165 -33.02 19.58 -26.12
N ILE A 166 -33.55 19.02 -25.03
CA ILE A 166 -34.98 19.10 -24.68
C ILE A 166 -35.35 20.55 -24.33
N ASP A 167 -34.54 21.22 -23.50
CA ASP A 167 -34.78 22.61 -23.09
C ASP A 167 -34.75 23.57 -24.31
N ARG A 168 -33.81 23.36 -25.23
CA ARG A 168 -33.74 24.11 -26.49
C ARG A 168 -34.95 23.87 -27.41
N ALA A 169 -35.46 22.64 -27.45
CA ALA A 169 -36.67 22.34 -28.23
C ALA A 169 -37.91 23.02 -27.61
N HIS A 170 -37.99 23.04 -26.28
CA HIS A 170 -39.09 23.66 -25.55
C HIS A 170 -39.10 25.20 -25.69
N SER A 171 -37.93 25.85 -25.56
CA SER A 171 -37.79 27.30 -25.78
C SER A 171 -38.20 27.73 -27.19
N LYS A 172 -37.77 27.01 -28.23
CA LYS A 172 -38.21 27.27 -29.62
C LYS A 172 -39.72 27.03 -29.81
N SER A 173 -40.28 26.01 -29.17
CA SER A 173 -41.73 25.74 -29.26
C SER A 173 -42.58 26.84 -28.62
N ILE A 174 -42.06 27.55 -27.61
CA ILE A 174 -42.77 28.63 -26.91
C ILE A 174 -42.61 29.97 -27.63
N ASP A 175 -41.42 30.29 -28.14
CA ASP A 175 -41.14 31.56 -28.82
C ASP A 175 -41.93 31.71 -30.15
N ASN A 176 -42.26 30.57 -30.79
CA ASN A 176 -43.09 30.54 -32.00
C ASN A 176 -44.59 30.81 -31.73
N LYS A 177 -45.01 30.93 -30.46
CA LYS A 177 -46.35 31.35 -30.07
C LYS A 177 -46.32 32.81 -29.60
N ALA A 178 -46.01 33.73 -30.50
CA ALA A 178 -46.39 35.12 -30.30
C ALA A 178 -47.92 35.18 -30.08
N PRO A 179 -48.43 35.87 -29.05
CA PRO A 179 -49.86 36.01 -28.86
C PRO A 179 -50.39 36.88 -30.00
N THR A 180 -51.09 36.26 -30.95
CA THR A 180 -51.96 37.01 -31.87
C THR A 180 -52.99 37.71 -31.00
N THR A 181 -52.81 39.02 -30.82
CA THR A 181 -53.80 39.94 -30.28
C THR A 181 -55.05 39.84 -31.15
N ILE A 182 -55.99 38.99 -30.75
CA ILE A 182 -57.37 39.04 -31.24
C ILE A 182 -58.03 40.23 -30.54
N ILE A 183 -57.68 41.42 -31.01
CA ILE A 183 -58.58 42.57 -30.92
C ILE A 183 -59.36 42.49 -32.24
N ASP A 184 -60.62 42.08 -32.18
CA ASP A 184 -61.68 42.79 -32.92
C ASP A 184 -63.10 42.22 -32.70
N THR A 185 -63.96 43.13 -32.23
CA THR A 185 -65.35 43.35 -32.67
C THR A 185 -66.45 42.34 -32.33
N TRP A 186 -66.93 42.30 -31.09
CA TRP A 186 -68.33 41.90 -30.80
C TRP A 186 -69.01 42.89 -29.84
N SER A 187 -69.00 44.17 -30.19
CA SER A 187 -69.85 45.18 -29.54
C SER A 187 -70.66 45.93 -30.59
N HIS A 188 -71.99 45.95 -30.38
CA HIS A 188 -73.05 46.67 -31.09
C HIS A 188 -73.60 46.08 -32.42
N ARG A 189 -74.74 45.38 -32.33
CA ARG A 189 -75.94 45.78 -33.10
C ARG A 189 -77.25 45.26 -32.49
N SER A 190 -77.92 46.21 -31.83
CA SER A 190 -79.35 46.45 -31.58
C SER A 190 -80.41 45.36 -31.85
N ILE A 191 -81.22 45.16 -30.80
CA ILE A 191 -82.61 44.67 -30.81
C ILE A 191 -83.50 45.60 -31.66
N PRO A 192 -84.54 45.05 -32.34
CA PRO A 192 -85.89 45.60 -32.11
C PRO A 192 -86.94 44.55 -31.71
N ARG A 193 -87.87 45.02 -30.88
CA ARG A 193 -89.08 44.37 -30.35
C ARG A 193 -90.28 44.40 -31.34
N LEU A 194 -91.33 43.64 -30.95
CA LEU A 194 -92.77 43.68 -31.30
C LEU A 194 -93.18 42.55 -32.28
N HIS A 195 -94.29 41.80 -32.15
CA HIS A 195 -95.38 41.71 -31.16
C HIS A 195 -96.11 40.34 -31.34
N GLN A 196 -96.99 40.02 -30.37
CA GLN A 196 -97.86 38.85 -30.19
C GLN A 196 -98.75 38.44 -31.38
N THR A 197 -99.19 37.16 -31.47
CA THR A 197 -100.61 36.72 -31.31
C THR A 197 -100.87 35.20 -31.40
N THR A 198 -101.50 34.67 -30.33
CA THR A 198 -102.60 33.66 -30.19
C THR A 198 -102.69 32.30 -30.92
N CYS A 199 -102.86 31.27 -30.07
CA CYS A 199 -103.84 30.15 -30.02
C CYS A 199 -103.98 29.10 -31.13
N SER A 200 -103.78 27.83 -30.78
CA SER A 200 -104.86 26.90 -30.35
C SER A 200 -104.30 25.82 -29.42
#